data_AF-A0A7S2Z9F8-F1
#
_entry.id   AF-A0A7S2Z9F8-F1
#
_cell.length_a   1.000
_cell.length_b   1.000
_cell.length_c   1.000
_cell.angle_alpha   90.00
_cell.angle_beta   90.00
_cell.angle_gamma   90.00
#
_symmetry.space_group_name_H-M   'P 1'
#
loop_
_entity.id
_entity.type
_entity.pdbx_description
1 polymer ?
#
loop_
_entity_poly.entity_id
_entity_poly.type
_entity_poly.pdbx_seq_one_letter_code
_entity_poly.pdbx_strand_id
1 'polypeptide(L)'
;DLGHFFSTYSLVVAADLAYGPVLQKVASACYSAKVPLIVCRINGLFGLVRIIAPEHLIENSRDGVDSKQLSNLCLSDPFPELVEYAAKFDLDALDDFSHKHVPYVVLLVKASMEWKTQKGLLQIVERRDVEGIRELLQSWRRPHEEENFDEALRKAYLVMFSPERNVLSSEAFDGRKGEDGKGPSSSLNRSFWLFVASLKKFVEEEGTREAFPKPQHATRLFGSRGSAFSKQSMLAPLLPSRKTSCVGEVAGHDI
;
A
#
# COMPACT_ATOMS: atom_id res chain seq x y z
N ASP A 1 -17.45 -39.69 -11.15
CA ASP A 1 -17.76 -38.38 -11.72
C ASP A 1 -16.46 -37.60 -11.88
N LEU A 2 -16.22 -37.02 -13.07
CA LEU A 2 -15.01 -36.26 -13.38
C LEU A 2 -14.87 -35.03 -12.45
N GLY A 3 -15.99 -34.40 -12.09
CA GLY A 3 -16.00 -33.25 -11.18
C GLY A 3 -15.48 -33.60 -9.78
N HIS A 4 -15.94 -34.73 -9.24
CA HIS A 4 -15.48 -35.24 -7.93
C HIS A 4 -14.00 -35.67 -7.96
N PHE A 5 -13.52 -36.19 -9.09
CA PHE A 5 -12.10 -36.51 -9.23
C PHE A 5 -11.25 -35.24 -9.16
N PHE A 6 -11.62 -34.19 -9.91
CA PHE A 6 -10.83 -32.95 -9.94
C PHE A 6 -10.92 -32.13 -8.66
N SER A 7 -12.03 -32.18 -7.92
CA SER A 7 -12.19 -31.45 -6.64
C SER A 7 -11.22 -31.90 -5.54
N THR A 8 -10.52 -33.03 -5.73
CA THR A 8 -9.48 -33.48 -4.78
C THR A 8 -8.14 -32.73 -4.94
N TYR A 9 -7.97 -31.96 -6.02
CA TYR A 9 -6.75 -31.23 -6.32
C TYR A 9 -6.94 -29.72 -6.15
N SER A 10 -5.86 -29.03 -5.79
CA SER A 10 -5.82 -27.56 -5.71
C SER A 10 -5.52 -26.89 -7.06
N LEU A 11 -4.87 -27.61 -7.97
CA LEU A 11 -4.49 -27.15 -9.30
C LEU A 11 -4.40 -28.36 -10.24
N VAL A 12 -4.87 -28.21 -11.47
CA VAL A 12 -4.70 -29.22 -12.53
C VAL A 12 -3.79 -28.66 -13.61
N VAL A 13 -2.80 -29.44 -14.03
CA VAL A 13 -1.93 -29.11 -15.17
C VAL A 13 -2.14 -30.13 -16.29
N ALA A 14 -2.63 -29.65 -17.42
CA ALA A 14 -2.83 -30.43 -18.63
C ALA A 14 -1.67 -30.18 -19.60
N ALA A 15 -0.78 -31.16 -19.76
CA ALA A 15 0.35 -31.08 -20.67
C ALA A 15 0.05 -31.81 -21.99
N ASP A 16 0.40 -31.16 -23.12
CA ASP A 16 0.30 -31.70 -24.48
C ASP A 16 -1.08 -32.28 -24.88
N LEU A 17 -2.15 -31.73 -24.29
CA LEU A 17 -3.51 -32.04 -24.72
C LEU A 17 -3.87 -31.23 -25.98
N ALA A 18 -4.28 -31.94 -27.02
CA ALA A 18 -4.82 -31.31 -28.21
C ALA A 18 -6.11 -30.52 -27.90
N TYR A 19 -6.29 -29.40 -28.61
CA TYR A 19 -7.57 -28.71 -28.61
C TYR A 19 -8.64 -29.63 -29.18
N GLY A 20 -9.63 -29.97 -28.37
CA GLY A 20 -10.67 -30.90 -28.77
C GLY A 20 -11.60 -31.28 -27.62
N PRO A 21 -12.47 -32.28 -27.85
CA PRO A 21 -13.52 -32.65 -26.91
C PRO A 21 -12.99 -33.06 -25.53
N VAL A 22 -11.82 -33.67 -25.47
CA VAL A 22 -11.20 -34.11 -24.20
C VAL A 22 -10.82 -32.91 -23.35
N LEU A 23 -10.09 -31.94 -23.92
CA LEU A 23 -9.69 -30.73 -23.20
C LEU A 23 -10.90 -29.90 -22.77
N GLN A 24 -11.94 -29.82 -23.61
CA GLN A 24 -13.19 -29.14 -23.26
C GLN A 24 -13.90 -29.80 -22.07
N LYS A 25 -13.96 -31.13 -22.03
CA LYS A 25 -14.54 -31.88 -20.90
C LYS A 25 -13.74 -31.66 -19.61
N VAL A 26 -12.41 -31.70 -19.68
CA VAL A 26 -11.53 -31.44 -18.53
C VAL A 26 -11.70 -29.99 -18.05
N ALA A 27 -11.70 -29.02 -18.96
CA ALA A 27 -11.89 -27.61 -18.63
C ALA A 27 -13.25 -27.34 -17.99
N SER A 28 -14.33 -27.90 -18.55
CA SER A 28 -15.67 -27.77 -17.97
C SER A 28 -15.76 -28.41 -16.58
N ALA A 29 -15.20 -29.61 -16.40
CA ALA A 29 -15.20 -30.27 -15.09
C ALA A 29 -14.39 -29.50 -14.04
N CYS A 30 -13.20 -28.99 -14.40
CA CYS A 30 -12.37 -28.17 -13.51
C CYS A 30 -13.07 -26.85 -13.15
N TYR A 31 -13.71 -26.20 -14.13
CA TYR A 31 -14.44 -24.95 -13.92
C TYR A 31 -15.62 -25.14 -12.97
N SER A 32 -16.45 -26.17 -13.19
CA SER A 32 -17.57 -26.50 -12.30
C SER A 32 -17.10 -26.89 -10.88
N ALA A 33 -15.95 -27.56 -10.77
CA ALA A 33 -15.34 -27.90 -9.48
C ALA A 33 -14.60 -26.72 -8.81
N LYS A 34 -14.52 -25.55 -9.46
CA LYS A 34 -13.77 -24.36 -9.00
C LYS A 34 -12.26 -24.63 -8.80
N VAL A 35 -11.69 -25.54 -9.58
CA VAL A 35 -10.27 -25.87 -9.56
C VAL A 35 -9.58 -25.19 -10.75
N PRO A 36 -8.54 -24.36 -10.52
CA PRO A 36 -7.77 -23.76 -11.61
C PRO A 36 -7.11 -24.82 -12.50
N LEU A 37 -7.14 -24.59 -13.81
CA LEU A 37 -6.53 -25.44 -14.81
C LEU A 37 -5.47 -24.64 -15.59
N ILE A 38 -4.27 -25.18 -15.69
CA ILE A 38 -3.21 -24.68 -16.56
C ILE A 38 -3.03 -25.67 -17.71
N VAL A 39 -3.19 -25.21 -18.93
CA VAL A 39 -2.95 -25.99 -20.15
C VAL A 39 -1.62 -25.57 -20.73
N CYS A 40 -0.69 -26.51 -20.82
CA CYS A 40 0.65 -26.30 -21.36
C CYS A 40 0.83 -27.14 -22.63
N ARG A 41 1.33 -26.55 -23.70
CA ARG A 41 1.65 -27.28 -24.94
C ARG A 41 2.91 -26.75 -25.58
N ILE A 42 3.68 -27.63 -26.19
CA ILE A 42 4.89 -27.28 -26.93
C ILE A 42 4.74 -27.82 -28.34
N ASN A 43 4.78 -26.93 -29.33
CA ASN A 43 4.73 -27.25 -30.75
C ASN A 43 6.05 -26.77 -31.39
N GLY A 44 7.07 -27.63 -31.37
CA GLY A 44 8.42 -27.28 -31.84
C GLY A 44 9.03 -26.16 -30.99
N LEU A 45 9.24 -24.99 -31.59
CA LEU A 45 9.80 -23.81 -30.91
C LEU A 45 8.72 -22.90 -30.27
N PHE A 46 7.45 -23.25 -30.38
CA PHE A 46 6.34 -22.48 -29.80
C PHE A 46 5.83 -23.15 -28.52
N GLY A 47 5.87 -22.43 -27.41
CA GLY A 47 5.20 -22.81 -26.16
C GLY A 47 3.88 -22.07 -26.00
N LEU A 48 2.84 -22.79 -25.58
CA LEU A 48 1.54 -22.25 -25.22
C LEU A 48 1.23 -22.56 -23.76
N VAL A 49 0.84 -21.54 -23.01
CA VAL A 49 0.31 -21.66 -21.66
C VAL A 49 -1.03 -20.94 -21.60
N ARG A 50 -2.07 -21.64 -21.16
CA ARG A 50 -3.41 -21.07 -20.96
C ARG A 50 -3.89 -21.36 -19.55
N ILE A 51 -4.29 -20.32 -18.84
CA ILE A 51 -4.88 -20.42 -17.50
C ILE A 51 -6.40 -20.34 -17.64
N ILE A 52 -7.10 -21.24 -16.95
CA ILE A 52 -8.57 -21.28 -16.87
C ILE A 52 -8.90 -21.34 -15.38
N ALA A 53 -9.44 -20.26 -14.85
CA ALA A 53 -9.90 -20.16 -13.47
C ALA A 53 -11.17 -19.30 -13.43
N PRO A 54 -12.15 -19.61 -12.57
CA PRO A 54 -13.37 -18.81 -12.44
C PRO A 54 -13.09 -17.45 -11.79
N GLU A 55 -12.41 -17.43 -10.64
CA GLU A 55 -12.01 -16.22 -9.93
C GLU A 55 -10.67 -16.50 -9.23
N HIS A 56 -9.72 -15.57 -9.32
CA HIS A 56 -8.44 -15.64 -8.63
C HIS A 56 -8.17 -14.32 -7.91
N LEU A 57 -8.29 -14.35 -6.58
CA LEU A 57 -8.18 -13.16 -5.73
C LEU A 57 -6.74 -13.05 -5.21
N ILE A 58 -6.11 -11.91 -5.43
CA ILE A 58 -4.72 -11.65 -5.05
C ILE A 58 -4.72 -10.48 -4.07
N GLU A 59 -4.31 -10.74 -2.82
CA GLU A 59 -4.16 -9.70 -1.79
C GLU A 59 -2.78 -9.04 -1.84
N ASN A 60 -1.74 -9.83 -2.05
CA ASN A 60 -0.36 -9.38 -2.10
C ASN A 60 0.17 -9.54 -3.53
N SER A 61 -0.22 -8.61 -4.39
CA SER A 61 0.40 -8.49 -5.69
C SER A 61 1.82 -7.98 -5.46
N ARG A 62 2.81 -8.88 -5.55
CA ARG A 62 4.23 -8.50 -5.60
C ARG A 62 4.52 -7.91 -6.97
N ASP A 63 3.73 -6.91 -7.35
CA ASP A 63 4.02 -6.06 -8.49
C ASP A 63 5.40 -5.47 -8.22
N GLY A 64 6.24 -5.30 -9.25
CA GLY A 64 7.61 -4.77 -9.16
C GLY A 64 7.72 -3.29 -8.72
N VAL A 65 6.83 -2.90 -7.82
CA VAL A 65 6.58 -1.61 -7.18
C VAL A 65 7.43 -1.48 -5.89
N ASP A 66 8.39 -2.37 -5.66
CA ASP A 66 9.36 -2.29 -4.57
C ASP A 66 10.11 -0.93 -4.53
N SER A 67 10.15 -0.19 -5.65
CA SER A 67 10.74 1.16 -5.71
C SER A 67 9.74 2.31 -5.57
N LYS A 68 8.46 2.13 -5.92
CA LYS A 68 7.45 3.20 -5.93
C LYS A 68 6.52 3.19 -4.71
N GLN A 69 6.28 2.04 -4.09
CA GLN A 69 5.40 1.92 -2.91
C GLN A 69 6.09 2.33 -1.60
N LEU A 70 7.43 2.30 -1.54
CA LEU A 70 8.20 2.69 -0.35
C LEU A 70 8.12 4.19 -0.03
N SER A 71 7.49 5.02 -0.87
CA SER A 71 7.44 6.46 -0.70
C SER A 71 6.04 7.04 -0.55
N ASN A 72 5.06 6.26 -0.08
CA ASN A 72 3.81 6.87 0.38
C ASN A 72 4.02 7.52 1.75
N LEU A 73 4.76 8.62 1.74
CA LEU A 73 5.06 9.44 2.91
C LEU A 73 3.98 10.50 3.20
N CYS A 74 2.92 10.55 2.37
CA CYS A 74 1.85 11.53 2.45
C CYS A 74 2.38 12.98 2.54
N LEU A 75 3.49 13.32 1.89
CA LEU A 75 4.11 14.65 2.05
C LEU A 75 3.34 15.76 1.33
N SER A 76 2.52 15.41 0.34
CA SER A 76 1.61 16.37 -0.31
C SER A 76 0.55 16.90 0.65
N ASP A 77 0.02 16.00 1.50
CA ASP A 77 -1.02 16.23 2.51
C ASP A 77 -0.65 15.46 3.80
N PRO A 78 0.26 16.02 4.62
CA PRO A 78 0.75 15.32 5.80
C PRO A 78 -0.34 15.19 6.86
N PHE A 79 -0.48 13.99 7.42
CA PHE A 79 -1.45 13.73 8.49
C PHE A 79 -1.12 14.54 9.75
N PRO A 80 -2.13 14.91 10.57
CA PRO A 80 -1.96 15.85 11.69
C PRO A 80 -0.83 15.49 12.66
N GLU A 81 -0.66 14.22 12.98
CA GLU A 81 0.38 13.75 13.90
C GLU A 81 1.79 13.94 13.31
N LEU A 82 1.96 13.85 11.99
CA LEU A 82 3.23 14.15 11.33
C LEU A 82 3.54 15.65 11.37
N VAL A 83 2.51 16.48 11.20
CA VAL A 83 2.62 17.94 11.33
C VAL A 83 3.04 18.31 12.75
N GLU A 84 2.36 17.76 13.76
CA GLU A 84 2.67 18.00 15.17
C GLU A 84 4.08 17.50 15.53
N TYR A 85 4.48 16.33 15.04
CA TYR A 85 5.83 15.81 15.23
C TYR A 85 6.87 16.73 14.60
N ALA A 86 6.64 17.20 13.37
CA ALA A 86 7.54 18.12 12.71
C ALA A 86 7.65 19.45 13.48
N ALA A 87 6.57 19.96 14.05
CA ALA A 87 6.55 21.20 14.83
C ALA A 87 7.46 21.17 16.08
N LYS A 88 7.82 19.98 16.61
CA LYS A 88 8.68 19.83 17.80
C LYS A 88 10.15 20.19 17.55
N PHE A 89 10.57 20.31 16.29
CA PHE A 89 11.97 20.59 15.94
C PHE A 89 12.16 22.09 15.62
N ASP A 90 12.69 22.88 16.55
CA ASP A 90 13.11 24.25 16.23
C ASP A 90 14.52 24.22 15.63
N LEU A 91 14.65 24.34 14.30
CA LEU A 91 15.93 24.14 13.59
C LEU A 91 17.01 25.15 14.00
N ASP A 92 16.60 26.37 14.34
CA ASP A 92 17.53 27.44 14.73
C ASP A 92 18.06 27.24 16.16
N ALA A 93 17.25 26.65 17.04
CA ALA A 93 17.62 26.39 18.43
C ALA A 93 18.45 25.11 18.64
N LEU A 94 18.58 24.25 17.61
CA LEU A 94 19.33 23.00 17.72
C LEU A 94 20.85 23.22 17.68
N ASP A 95 21.59 22.41 18.43
CA ASP A 95 23.04 22.30 18.29
C ASP A 95 23.41 21.53 17.00
N ASP A 96 24.66 21.64 16.57
CA ASP A 96 25.12 21.06 15.29
C ASP A 96 24.93 19.53 15.22
N PHE A 97 25.05 18.83 16.34
CA PHE A 97 24.86 17.38 16.37
C PHE A 97 23.39 17.03 16.15
N SER A 98 22.48 17.67 16.89
CA SER A 98 21.04 17.41 16.76
C SER A 98 20.51 17.86 15.40
N HIS A 99 21.00 18.98 14.86
CA HIS A 99 20.60 19.52 13.56
C HIS A 99 20.86 18.52 12.42
N LYS A 100 22.04 17.88 12.40
CA LYS A 100 22.41 16.83 11.42
C LYS A 100 21.62 15.52 11.57
N HIS A 101 20.99 15.31 12.72
CA HIS A 101 20.20 14.12 13.02
C HIS A 101 18.69 14.32 12.86
N VAL A 102 18.24 15.52 12.47
CA VAL A 102 16.84 15.76 12.11
C VAL A 102 16.47 14.89 10.90
N PRO A 103 15.40 14.07 10.97
CA PRO A 103 14.98 13.26 9.84
C PRO A 103 14.62 14.11 8.62
N TYR A 104 15.05 13.71 7.41
CA TYR A 104 14.76 14.45 6.18
C TYR A 104 13.26 14.69 5.94
N VAL A 105 12.41 13.76 6.41
CA VAL A 105 10.95 13.88 6.33
C VAL A 105 10.45 15.12 7.09
N VAL A 106 11.03 15.40 8.26
CA VAL A 106 10.68 16.60 9.05
C VAL A 106 11.08 17.87 8.29
N LEU A 107 12.26 17.87 7.67
CA LEU A 107 12.74 18.99 6.86
C LEU A 107 11.78 19.25 5.67
N LEU A 108 11.35 18.20 4.97
CA LEU A 108 10.41 18.31 3.85
C LEU A 108 9.03 18.80 4.27
N VAL A 109 8.49 18.33 5.41
CA VAL A 109 7.21 18.80 5.94
C VAL A 109 7.30 20.29 6.28
N LYS A 110 8.36 20.71 6.98
CA LYS A 110 8.57 22.13 7.30
C LYS A 110 8.69 23.00 6.05
N ALA A 111 9.58 22.62 5.12
CA ALA A 111 9.83 23.40 3.91
C ALA A 111 8.59 23.51 3.03
N SER A 112 7.83 22.42 2.90
CA SER A 112 6.58 22.44 2.13
C SER A 112 5.51 23.33 2.76
N MET A 113 5.37 23.32 4.09
CA MET A 113 4.41 24.19 4.80
C MET A 113 4.80 25.66 4.68
N GLU A 114 6.06 25.98 4.94
CA GLU A 114 6.54 27.36 4.85
C GLU A 114 6.40 27.90 3.42
N TRP A 115 6.77 27.12 2.40
CA TRP A 115 6.60 27.51 1.01
C TRP A 115 5.13 27.72 0.64
N LYS A 116 4.23 26.81 1.08
CA LYS A 116 2.79 26.94 0.89
C LYS A 116 2.25 28.24 1.49
N THR A 117 2.68 28.58 2.71
CA THR A 117 2.29 29.83 3.38
C THR A 117 2.82 31.06 2.65
N GLN A 118 4.10 31.07 2.25
CA GLN A 118 4.71 32.20 1.54
C GLN A 118 4.06 32.48 0.16
N LYS A 119 3.64 31.43 -0.55
CA LYS A 119 3.04 31.52 -1.88
C LYS A 119 1.51 31.51 -1.87
N GLY A 120 0.86 31.32 -0.72
CA GLY A 120 -0.59 31.18 -0.60
C GLY A 120 -1.12 29.92 -1.31
N LEU A 121 -0.34 28.84 -1.33
CA LEU A 121 -0.69 27.59 -2.01
C LEU A 121 -1.34 26.59 -1.04
N LEU A 122 -2.36 25.87 -1.52
CA LEU A 122 -2.92 24.73 -0.78
C LEU A 122 -2.10 23.44 -1.01
N GLN A 123 -1.52 23.30 -2.20
CA GLN A 123 -0.79 22.11 -2.64
C GLN A 123 0.38 22.47 -3.54
N ILE A 124 1.42 21.63 -3.52
CA ILE A 124 2.59 21.76 -4.39
C ILE A 124 2.38 20.88 -5.62
N VAL A 125 2.13 21.49 -6.77
CA VAL A 125 1.80 20.75 -8.01
C VAL A 125 2.78 21.05 -9.12
N GLU A 126 3.48 22.18 -9.07
CA GLU A 126 4.39 22.59 -10.13
C GLU A 126 5.84 22.33 -9.76
N ARG A 127 6.65 21.93 -10.76
CA ARG A 127 8.08 21.68 -10.54
C ARG A 127 8.85 22.91 -10.06
N ARG A 128 8.39 24.12 -10.43
CA ARG A 128 8.99 25.37 -9.96
C ARG A 128 8.87 25.56 -8.45
N ASP A 129 7.76 25.10 -7.86
CA ASP A 129 7.54 25.20 -6.42
C ASP A 129 8.48 24.26 -5.66
N VAL A 130 8.78 23.08 -6.23
CA VAL A 130 9.78 22.18 -5.66
C VAL A 130 11.16 22.79 -5.68
N GLU A 131 11.51 23.56 -6.71
CA GLU A 131 12.81 24.25 -6.72
C GLU A 131 12.88 25.31 -5.62
N GLY A 132 11.80 26.07 -5.40
CA GLY A 132 11.71 26.98 -4.26
C GLY A 132 11.84 26.28 -2.90
N ILE A 133 11.28 25.08 -2.76
CA ILE A 133 11.48 24.24 -1.58
C ILE A 133 12.94 23.80 -1.44
N ARG A 134 13.64 23.49 -2.54
CA ARG A 134 15.08 23.18 -2.50
C ARG A 134 15.91 24.39 -2.06
N GLU A 135 15.56 25.58 -2.52
CA GLU A 135 16.21 26.83 -2.11
C GLU A 135 16.00 27.08 -0.60
N LEU A 136 14.78 26.87 -0.07
CA LEU A 136 14.53 26.93 1.38
C LEU A 136 15.36 25.91 2.17
N LEU A 137 15.42 24.66 1.71
CA LEU A 137 16.24 23.64 2.37
C LEU A 137 17.73 24.01 2.36
N GLN A 138 18.22 24.63 1.29
CA GLN A 138 19.61 25.11 1.24
C GLN A 138 19.85 26.29 2.17
N SER A 139 18.89 27.20 2.35
CA SER A 139 19.06 28.35 3.25
C SER A 139 19.09 27.95 4.72
N TRP A 140 18.45 26.83 5.09
CA TRP A 140 18.48 26.28 6.45
C TRP A 140 19.72 25.41 6.73
N ARG A 141 20.45 25.01 5.70
CA ARG A 141 21.61 24.14 5.83
C ARG A 141 22.77 24.91 6.47
N ARG A 142 23.46 24.27 7.42
CA ARG A 142 24.68 24.81 8.03
C ARG A 142 25.89 24.57 7.10
N PRO A 143 27.00 25.32 7.23
CA PRO A 143 28.18 25.19 6.36
C PRO A 143 28.93 23.84 6.47
N HIS A 144 28.43 22.90 7.27
CA HIS A 144 28.99 21.57 7.41
C HIS A 144 28.33 20.57 6.46
N GLU A 145 28.95 19.40 6.28
CA GLU A 145 28.29 18.29 5.58
C GLU A 145 27.14 17.74 6.45
N GLU A 146 25.93 17.71 5.89
CA GLU A 146 24.68 17.33 6.54
C GLU A 146 23.90 16.36 5.62
N GLU A 147 24.11 15.06 5.81
CA GLU A 147 23.51 14.01 4.96
C GLU A 147 21.97 14.08 4.94
N ASN A 148 21.34 14.52 6.03
CA ASN A 148 19.89 14.67 6.12
C ASN A 148 19.36 15.73 5.15
N PHE A 149 20.07 16.85 4.96
CA PHE A 149 19.73 17.86 3.97
C PHE A 149 19.98 17.37 2.55
N ASP A 150 21.08 16.65 2.30
CA ASP A 150 21.35 16.04 1.00
C ASP A 150 20.24 15.03 0.61
N GLU A 151 19.78 14.25 1.57
CA GLU A 151 18.65 13.34 1.38
C GLU A 151 17.33 14.09 1.14
N ALA A 152 17.06 15.17 1.90
CA ALA A 152 15.88 16.02 1.70
C ALA A 152 15.85 16.64 0.31
N LEU A 153 16.96 17.25 -0.14
CA LEU A 153 17.08 17.87 -1.46
C LEU A 153 16.83 16.87 -2.60
N ARG A 154 17.42 15.67 -2.49
CA ARG A 154 17.23 14.58 -3.46
C ARG A 154 15.78 14.10 -3.51
N LYS A 155 15.09 14.09 -2.36
CA LYS A 155 13.71 13.62 -2.20
C LYS A 155 12.65 14.73 -2.21
N ALA A 156 13.03 15.99 -2.46
CA ALA A 156 12.11 17.13 -2.41
C ALA A 156 10.91 16.97 -3.35
N TYR A 157 11.09 16.27 -4.47
CA TYR A 157 10.00 15.97 -5.41
C TYR A 157 8.82 15.23 -4.76
N LEU A 158 9.04 14.47 -3.67
CA LEU A 158 8.01 13.68 -3.00
C LEU A 158 6.87 14.54 -2.44
N VAL A 159 7.10 15.84 -2.18
CA VAL A 159 6.04 16.76 -1.72
C VAL A 159 4.97 17.03 -2.79
N MET A 160 5.27 16.74 -4.06
CA MET A 160 4.30 16.82 -5.17
C MET A 160 3.50 15.54 -5.34
N PHE A 161 4.07 14.41 -4.96
CA PHE A 161 3.45 13.11 -5.18
C PHE A 161 2.39 12.91 -4.10
N SER A 162 1.16 13.25 -4.47
CA SER A 162 0.00 12.66 -3.80
C SER A 162 0.03 11.17 -4.10
N PRO A 163 -0.16 10.28 -3.11
CA PRO A 163 -0.42 8.90 -3.41
C PRO A 163 -1.56 8.88 -4.43
N GLU A 164 -1.25 8.43 -5.65
CA GLU A 164 -2.29 8.23 -6.63
C GLU A 164 -3.38 7.42 -5.94
N ARG A 165 -4.62 7.89 -6.12
CA ARG A 165 -5.82 7.16 -5.78
C ARG A 165 -5.82 5.87 -6.60
N ASN A 166 -4.96 4.92 -6.22
CA ASN A 166 -5.19 3.49 -6.34
C ASN A 166 -6.30 3.13 -5.33
N VAL A 167 -7.36 3.94 -5.34
CA VAL A 167 -8.71 3.49 -5.09
C VAL A 167 -8.79 2.31 -6.03
N LEU A 168 -8.75 1.11 -5.46
CA LEU A 168 -9.28 -0.11 -6.05
C LEU A 168 -10.30 0.35 -7.08
N SER A 169 -10.01 0.21 -8.38
CA SER A 169 -10.78 0.91 -9.42
C SER A 169 -12.26 0.72 -9.13
N SER A 170 -13.12 1.69 -9.41
CA SER A 170 -14.56 1.57 -9.07
C SER A 170 -15.14 0.19 -9.45
N GLU A 171 -14.57 -0.45 -10.48
CA GLU A 171 -14.78 -1.83 -10.93
C GLU A 171 -14.45 -2.91 -9.88
N ALA A 172 -13.33 -2.82 -9.15
CA ALA A 172 -12.98 -3.73 -8.05
C ALA A 172 -13.98 -3.65 -6.89
N PHE A 173 -14.58 -2.49 -6.65
CA PHE A 173 -15.67 -2.33 -5.67
C PHE A 173 -17.06 -2.71 -6.21
N ASP A 174 -17.25 -2.66 -7.53
CA ASP A 174 -18.52 -2.95 -8.21
C ASP A 174 -18.59 -4.39 -8.78
N GLY A 175 -17.52 -5.17 -8.64
CA GLY A 175 -17.41 -6.59 -9.01
C GLY A 175 -18.42 -7.53 -8.32
N ARG A 176 -19.31 -6.98 -7.49
CA ARG A 176 -20.51 -7.64 -6.97
C ARG A 176 -21.53 -8.02 -8.04
N LYS A 177 -21.46 -7.52 -9.26
CA LYS A 177 -22.36 -7.93 -10.34
C LYS A 177 -21.88 -9.21 -11.02
N GLY A 178 -21.99 -10.33 -10.30
CA GLY A 178 -22.33 -11.58 -10.99
C GLY A 178 -23.70 -11.38 -11.64
N GLU A 179 -23.91 -11.96 -12.83
CA GLU A 179 -25.13 -11.84 -13.65
C GLU A 179 -26.45 -12.14 -12.89
N ASP A 180 -26.38 -12.72 -11.69
CA ASP A 180 -27.54 -13.21 -10.91
C ASP A 180 -27.88 -12.41 -9.63
N GLY A 181 -27.19 -11.32 -9.30
CA GLY A 181 -27.53 -10.46 -8.15
C GLY A 181 -27.45 -11.14 -6.76
N LYS A 182 -26.98 -12.39 -6.69
CA LYS A 182 -26.70 -13.11 -5.45
C LYS A 182 -25.25 -12.83 -5.07
N GLY A 183 -25.03 -12.33 -3.86
CA GLY A 183 -23.69 -12.14 -3.28
C GLY A 183 -22.84 -13.42 -3.32
N PRO A 184 -21.54 -13.35 -2.99
CA PRO A 184 -20.57 -14.41 -3.27
C PRO A 184 -21.09 -15.78 -2.81
N SER A 185 -21.51 -16.59 -3.78
CA SER A 185 -22.15 -17.90 -3.58
C SER A 185 -21.14 -18.99 -3.20
N SER A 186 -19.93 -18.60 -2.76
CA SER A 186 -18.93 -19.54 -2.29
C SER A 186 -18.30 -19.04 -1.00
N SER A 187 -18.32 -19.91 0.01
CA SER A 187 -17.71 -19.67 1.31
C SER A 187 -16.19 -19.38 1.22
N LEU A 188 -15.51 -19.81 0.15
CA LEU A 188 -14.06 -19.64 -0.02
C LEU A 188 -13.63 -18.17 -0.14
N ASN A 189 -14.42 -17.32 -0.80
CA ASN A 189 -13.99 -15.97 -1.17
C ASN A 189 -14.57 -14.88 -0.27
N ARG A 190 -15.32 -15.27 0.78
CA ARG A 190 -15.99 -14.33 1.67
C ARG A 190 -15.01 -13.42 2.41
N SER A 191 -13.87 -13.93 2.87
CA SER A 191 -12.89 -13.15 3.64
C SER A 191 -12.28 -12.00 2.82
N PHE A 192 -11.88 -12.28 1.58
CA PHE A 192 -11.33 -11.26 0.67
C PHE A 192 -12.36 -10.16 0.39
N TRP A 193 -13.59 -10.54 0.04
CA TRP A 193 -14.65 -9.57 -0.27
C TRP A 193 -15.14 -8.82 0.97
N LEU A 194 -15.11 -9.42 2.15
CA LEU A 194 -15.31 -8.70 3.41
C LEU A 194 -14.20 -7.69 3.64
N PHE A 195 -12.94 -8.06 3.42
CA PHE A 195 -11.81 -7.14 3.52
C PHE A 195 -11.95 -5.96 2.54
N VAL A 196 -12.29 -6.21 1.28
CA VAL A 196 -12.57 -5.15 0.29
C VAL A 196 -13.73 -4.26 0.74
N ALA A 197 -14.83 -4.84 1.25
CA ALA A 197 -15.96 -4.05 1.75
C ALA A 197 -15.60 -3.21 2.98
N SER A 198 -14.79 -3.74 3.90
CA SER A 198 -14.25 -3.01 5.05
C SER A 198 -13.33 -1.88 4.62
N LEU A 199 -12.46 -2.12 3.63
CA LEU A 199 -11.60 -1.08 3.05
C LEU A 199 -12.43 0.02 2.37
N LYS A 200 -13.49 -0.34 1.65
CA LYS A 200 -14.42 0.63 1.05
C LYS A 200 -14.99 1.56 2.11
N LYS A 201 -15.55 0.97 3.17
CA LYS A 201 -16.18 1.69 4.27
C LYS A 201 -15.18 2.59 4.99
N PHE A 202 -13.97 2.09 5.24
CA PHE A 202 -12.88 2.86 5.83
C PHE A 202 -12.53 4.10 4.99
N VAL A 203 -12.39 3.94 3.67
CA VAL A 203 -12.09 5.07 2.76
C VAL A 203 -13.24 6.09 2.70
N GLU A 204 -14.49 5.64 2.81
CA GLU A 204 -15.68 6.50 2.83
C GLU A 204 -15.83 7.26 4.15
N GLU A 205 -15.57 6.63 5.30
CA GLU A 205 -15.77 7.20 6.63
C GLU A 205 -14.59 8.06 7.12
N GLU A 206 -13.37 7.55 7.05
CA GLU A 206 -12.15 8.24 7.54
C GLU A 206 -11.54 9.18 6.46
N GLY A 207 -12.03 9.05 5.23
CA GLY A 207 -11.55 9.82 4.09
C GLY A 207 -10.13 9.46 3.67
N THR A 208 -9.66 10.12 2.60
CA THR A 208 -8.33 9.95 2.00
C THR A 208 -7.14 10.36 2.89
N ARG A 209 -7.37 10.70 4.17
CA ARG A 209 -6.37 11.28 5.06
C ARG A 209 -5.42 10.25 5.65
N GLU A 210 -5.86 9.01 5.75
CA GLU A 210 -5.00 7.89 6.09
C GLU A 210 -4.73 7.11 4.81
N ALA A 211 -3.53 7.28 4.23
CA ALA A 211 -2.99 6.28 3.34
C ALA A 211 -3.18 4.91 3.99
N PHE A 212 -3.59 3.92 3.16
CA PHE A 212 -3.73 2.50 3.49
C PHE A 212 -2.85 2.05 4.68
N PRO A 213 -3.35 1.15 5.56
CA PRO A 213 -2.71 0.77 6.81
C PRO A 213 -1.18 0.77 6.70
N LYS A 214 -0.56 1.69 7.46
CA LYS A 214 0.82 2.14 7.29
C LYS A 214 1.75 0.94 7.04
N PRO A 215 2.48 0.88 5.92
CA PRO A 215 3.37 -0.24 5.65
C PRO A 215 4.39 -0.35 6.78
N GLN A 216 4.46 -1.54 7.40
CA GLN A 216 5.32 -1.84 8.55
C GLN A 216 6.83 -1.66 8.25
N HIS A 217 7.19 -1.41 6.99
CA HIS A 217 8.56 -1.27 6.48
C HIS A 217 9.09 0.17 6.39
N ALA A 218 8.53 1.11 7.19
CA ALA A 218 9.04 2.48 7.36
C ALA A 218 10.50 2.58 7.88
N THR A 219 11.13 1.45 8.18
CA THR A 219 12.46 1.34 8.81
C THR A 219 13.60 1.99 8.02
N ARG A 220 13.43 2.25 6.72
CA ARG A 220 14.44 2.94 5.87
C ARG A 220 14.28 4.46 5.76
N LEU A 221 13.26 5.05 6.39
CA LEU A 221 12.97 6.48 6.30
C LEU A 221 13.85 7.36 7.20
N PHE A 222 14.66 6.75 8.07
CA PHE A 222 15.48 7.45 9.02
C PHE A 222 16.95 7.03 8.84
N GLY A 223 17.77 7.96 8.35
CA GLY A 223 19.16 7.72 7.97
C GLY A 223 20.11 7.18 9.06
N SER A 224 21.24 6.69 8.55
CA SER A 224 22.39 6.01 9.15
C SER A 224 22.16 4.67 9.90
N ARG A 225 22.87 3.65 9.40
CA ARG A 225 22.86 2.22 9.79
C ARG A 225 23.11 1.95 11.27
N GLY A 226 23.61 2.92 12.04
CA GLY A 226 23.90 2.78 13.47
C GLY A 226 22.74 3.07 14.43
N SER A 227 21.59 3.56 13.96
CA SER A 227 20.51 4.06 14.84
C SER A 227 19.20 3.28 14.78
N ALA A 228 19.15 2.18 14.01
CA ALA A 228 17.91 1.44 13.73
C ALA A 228 17.18 0.94 14.99
N PHE A 229 17.91 0.54 16.03
CA PHE A 229 17.31 0.02 17.28
C PHE A 229 16.69 1.12 18.16
N SER A 230 17.30 2.31 18.21
CA SER A 230 16.76 3.44 18.99
C SER A 230 15.55 4.09 18.31
N LYS A 231 15.54 4.10 16.96
CA LYS A 231 14.48 4.74 16.17
C LYS A 231 13.19 3.92 16.06
N GLN A 232 13.26 2.59 16.16
CA GLN A 232 12.07 1.74 16.32
C GLN A 232 11.28 2.06 17.60
N SER A 233 11.99 2.44 18.68
CA SER A 233 11.38 2.83 19.95
C SER A 233 10.66 4.18 19.90
N MET A 234 11.03 5.10 18.99
CA MET A 234 10.42 6.44 18.89
C MET A 234 9.13 6.48 18.07
N LEU A 235 8.92 5.51 17.17
CA LEU A 235 7.65 5.33 16.42
C LEU A 235 6.68 4.38 17.12
N ALA A 236 7.13 3.59 18.09
CA ALA A 236 6.27 2.72 18.90
C ALA A 236 5.10 3.45 19.60
N PRO A 237 5.21 4.71 20.06
CA PRO A 237 4.09 5.46 20.63
C PRO A 237 3.16 6.09 19.59
N LEU A 238 3.57 6.16 18.31
CA LEU A 238 2.78 6.68 17.19
C LEU A 238 1.98 5.58 16.47
N LEU A 239 2.20 4.33 16.83
CA LEU A 239 1.28 3.24 16.56
C LEU A 239 0.24 3.26 17.68
N PRO A 240 -1.07 3.24 17.38
CA PRO A 240 -2.08 3.23 18.43
C PRO A 240 -1.79 2.09 19.40
N SER A 241 -1.62 2.43 20.68
CA SER A 241 -1.66 1.48 21.79
C SER A 241 -2.82 0.53 21.52
N ARG A 242 -2.58 -0.78 21.56
CA ARG A 242 -3.65 -1.79 21.54
C ARG A 242 -4.68 -1.36 22.59
N LYS A 243 -5.77 -0.72 22.16
CA LYS A 243 -7.00 -0.70 22.95
C LYS A 243 -7.55 -2.11 22.84
N THR A 244 -7.02 -2.99 23.69
CA THR A 244 -7.77 -4.16 24.13
C THR A 244 -8.95 -3.65 24.94
N SER A 245 -10.03 -3.27 24.27
CA SER A 245 -11.36 -3.22 24.88
C SER A 245 -12.24 -4.27 24.23
N CYS A 246 -11.79 -5.52 24.30
CA CYS A 246 -12.62 -6.71 24.09
C CYS A 246 -12.34 -7.67 25.24
N VAL A 247 -12.80 -7.30 26.42
CA VAL A 247 -13.15 -8.19 27.55
C VAL A 247 -14.42 -7.53 28.08
N GLY A 248 -15.63 -8.02 27.87
CA GLY A 248 -16.11 -9.38 28.00
C GLY A 248 -17.18 -9.32 29.09
N GLU A 249 -18.44 -9.16 28.71
CA GLU A 249 -19.56 -9.45 29.59
C GLU A 249 -20.64 -10.19 28.79
N VAL A 250 -20.61 -11.50 28.94
CA VAL A 250 -21.66 -12.42 28.53
C VAL A 250 -22.75 -12.30 29.60
N ALA A 251 -23.85 -11.63 29.29
CA ALA A 251 -25.08 -11.75 30.06
C ALA A 251 -26.03 -12.67 29.29
N GLY A 252 -26.18 -13.89 29.78
CA GLY A 252 -27.29 -14.75 29.39
C GLY A 252 -28.52 -14.42 30.22
N HIS A 253 -29.68 -14.37 29.58
CA HIS A 253 -30.95 -14.99 29.99
C HIS A 253 -32.06 -14.62 28.98
N ASP A 254 -32.84 -15.65 28.62
CA ASP A 254 -34.27 -15.71 28.25
C ASP A 254 -34.81 -14.69 27.22
N ILE A 255 -35.42 -15.08 26.09
CA ILE A 255 -36.47 -16.07 25.81
C ILE A 255 -36.31 -16.58 24.38
#